data_AF-A0A9W8Z8R5-F1
#
_entry.id   AF-A0A9W8Z8R5-F1
#
_cell.length_a   1.000
_cell.length_b   1.000
_cell.length_c   1.000
_cell.angle_alpha   90.00
_cell.angle_beta   90.00
_cell.angle_gamma   90.00
#
_symmetry.space_group_name_H-M   'P 1'
#
loop_
_entity.id
_entity.type
_entity.pdbx_description
1 polymer ?
#
loop_
_entity_poly.entity_id
_entity_poly.type
_entity_poly.pdbx_seq_one_letter_code
_entity_poly.pdbx_strand_id
1 'polypeptide(L)'
;MARSLTLIGTALNLLNAYACAIKHRLRFEPGIDYPDLKERIEYLDTFAKAAEVDIPKAREYSKLKSTGEFLGVTFAESNPRKRIKRSKKPLGNLPLEILNHFSSYVHSIINNETLKIGLYQNQAITGVVALNECLVGLDRVLNTPLPIAYSIAISQITWVYVMVLPFQLFASLEWITIPGTIFAAYIILGLSAIGREIENPFGHDVNDLPLEAFCEELEMDIDCITAQPAPVTAEFMTRDGNMPIWPLSYKSFNGWAARSKQDVRDALLTKTKADMQVRKSFAVARTESNIDEKATHQVQQQHQEA
;
A
#
# COMPACT_ATOMS: atom_id res chain seq x y z
N MET A 1 -12.32 32.41 9.98
CA MET A 1 -11.24 31.97 9.08
C MET A 1 -10.20 31.11 9.82
N ALA A 2 -9.59 31.58 10.92
CA ALA A 2 -8.65 30.75 11.69
C ALA A 2 -9.30 29.46 12.24
N ARG A 3 -10.48 29.56 12.87
CA ARG A 3 -11.22 28.41 13.41
C ARG A 3 -11.59 27.34 12.35
N SER A 4 -11.90 27.75 11.13
CA SER A 4 -12.21 26.80 10.05
C SER A 4 -10.96 26.08 9.55
N LEU A 5 -9.82 26.77 9.48
CA LEU A 5 -8.53 26.16 9.12
C LEU A 5 -8.06 25.16 10.18
N THR A 6 -8.20 25.48 11.47
CA THR A 6 -7.84 24.54 12.55
C THR A 6 -8.73 23.30 12.56
N LEU A 7 -10.02 23.44 12.21
CA LEU A 7 -10.92 22.29 12.07
C LEU A 7 -10.52 21.39 10.90
N ILE A 8 -10.14 21.96 9.76
CA ILE A 8 -9.62 21.21 8.61
C ILE A 8 -8.34 20.48 9.01
N GLY A 9 -7.38 21.15 9.65
CA GLY A 9 -6.15 20.52 10.15
C GLY A 9 -6.42 19.37 11.12
N THR A 10 -7.40 19.52 12.00
CA THR A 10 -7.81 18.44 12.92
C THR A 10 -8.40 17.25 12.16
N ALA A 11 -9.24 17.49 11.15
CA ALA A 11 -9.82 16.43 10.34
C ALA A 11 -8.79 15.67 9.49
N LEU A 12 -7.75 16.36 9.02
CA LEU A 12 -6.64 15.75 8.30
C LEU A 12 -5.76 14.92 9.24
N ASN A 13 -5.52 15.40 10.46
CA ASN A 13 -4.87 14.60 11.50
C ASN A 13 -5.65 13.32 11.84
N LEU A 14 -6.99 13.35 11.80
CA LEU A 14 -7.80 12.14 11.94
C LEU A 14 -7.60 11.16 10.77
N LEU A 15 -7.38 11.65 9.54
CA LEU A 15 -7.05 10.78 8.40
C LEU A 15 -5.67 10.14 8.53
N ASN A 16 -4.66 10.91 8.94
CA ASN A 16 -3.33 10.37 9.24
C ASN A 16 -3.39 9.33 10.37
N ALA A 17 -4.11 9.66 11.45
CA ALA A 17 -4.33 8.75 12.57
C ALA A 17 -5.08 7.48 12.15
N TYR A 18 -6.04 7.58 11.22
CA TYR A 18 -6.76 6.44 10.68
C TYR A 18 -5.81 5.48 9.95
N ALA A 19 -4.93 5.99 9.09
CA ALA A 19 -3.93 5.18 8.39
C ALA A 19 -2.97 4.48 9.38
N CYS A 20 -2.44 5.23 10.35
CA CYS A 20 -1.56 4.67 11.39
C CYS A 20 -2.28 3.63 12.25
N ALA A 21 -3.54 3.87 12.63
CA ALA A 21 -4.34 2.91 13.38
C ALA A 21 -4.60 1.63 12.59
N ILE A 22 -4.80 1.70 11.26
CA ILE A 22 -4.91 0.52 10.40
C ILE A 22 -3.62 -0.29 10.44
N LYS A 23 -2.45 0.36 10.29
CA LYS A 23 -1.14 -0.30 10.38
C LYS A 23 -1.01 -1.09 11.68
N HIS A 24 -1.25 -0.47 12.83
CA HIS A 24 -1.16 -1.14 14.13
C HIS A 24 -2.20 -2.27 14.27
N ARG A 25 -3.40 -2.08 13.72
CA ARG A 25 -4.43 -3.13 13.70
C ARG A 25 -3.97 -4.36 12.89
N LEU A 26 -3.39 -4.15 11.71
CA LEU A 26 -2.89 -5.24 10.85
C LEU A 26 -1.77 -6.03 11.53
N ARG A 27 -0.98 -5.39 12.37
CA ARG A 27 0.09 -6.02 13.16
C ARG A 27 -0.35 -6.61 14.49
N PHE A 28 -1.64 -6.58 14.80
CA PHE A 28 -2.20 -6.97 16.10
C PHE A 28 -1.51 -6.25 17.27
N GLU A 29 -1.22 -4.97 17.09
CA GLU A 29 -0.64 -4.06 18.07
C GLU A 29 -1.77 -3.28 18.77
N PRO A 30 -2.30 -3.76 19.91
CA PRO A 30 -3.39 -3.08 20.60
C PRO A 30 -2.92 -1.82 21.30
N GLY A 31 -3.85 -0.91 21.55
CA GLY A 31 -3.62 0.30 22.36
C GLY A 31 -3.41 1.56 21.53
N ILE A 32 -3.01 2.63 22.21
CA ILE A 32 -2.74 3.95 21.63
C ILE A 32 -1.34 4.48 21.94
N ASP A 33 -0.55 3.79 22.78
CA ASP A 33 0.78 4.23 23.24
C ASP A 33 1.89 4.02 22.19
N TYR A 34 1.63 4.50 20.96
CA TYR A 34 2.58 4.53 19.86
C TYR A 34 2.89 6.00 19.51
N PRO A 35 4.14 6.38 19.23
CA PRO A 35 4.53 7.78 19.06
C PRO A 35 3.83 8.48 17.88
N ASP A 36 3.59 7.74 16.80
CA ASP A 36 2.88 8.17 15.60
C ASP A 36 1.36 8.33 15.78
N LEU A 37 0.79 7.67 16.79
CA LEU A 37 -0.64 7.64 17.03
C LEU A 37 -1.08 8.47 18.24
N LYS A 38 -0.40 8.31 19.38
CA LYS A 38 -0.77 8.87 20.69
C LYS A 38 -1.06 10.37 20.62
N GLU A 39 -0.12 11.14 20.07
CA GLU A 39 -0.24 12.59 20.00
C GLU A 39 -1.43 13.05 19.14
N ARG A 40 -1.84 12.23 18.16
CA ARG A 40 -2.94 12.55 17.23
C ARG A 40 -4.32 12.13 17.73
N ILE A 41 -4.43 11.18 18.66
CA ILE A 41 -5.73 10.63 19.09
C ILE A 41 -5.95 10.64 20.60
N GLU A 42 -4.98 11.04 21.42
CA GLU A 42 -5.11 11.04 22.87
C GLU A 42 -6.29 11.91 23.35
N TYR A 43 -6.66 12.95 22.60
CA TYR A 43 -7.83 13.79 22.92
C TYR A 43 -9.18 13.11 22.64
N LEU A 44 -9.21 12.01 21.87
CA LEU A 44 -10.43 11.26 21.58
C LEU A 44 -10.79 10.34 22.74
N ASP A 45 -12.10 10.13 22.93
CA ASP A 45 -12.63 9.16 23.89
C ASP A 45 -12.86 7.82 23.16
N THR A 46 -11.83 6.97 23.17
CA THR A 46 -11.83 5.67 22.48
C THR A 46 -11.78 4.51 23.46
N PHE A 47 -12.35 3.37 23.07
CA PHE A 47 -12.26 2.13 23.85
C PHE A 47 -10.81 1.67 24.00
N ALA A 48 -10.00 1.85 22.96
CA ALA A 48 -8.57 1.56 22.99
C ALA A 48 -7.85 2.35 24.08
N LYS A 49 -8.13 3.65 24.21
CA LYS A 49 -7.59 4.51 25.29
C LYS A 49 -8.02 4.02 26.67
N ALA A 50 -9.29 3.67 26.83
CA ALA A 50 -9.81 3.17 28.11
C ALA A 50 -9.19 1.83 28.53
N ALA A 51 -8.83 0.98 27.55
CA ALA A 51 -8.22 -0.32 27.73
C ALA A 51 -6.70 -0.26 27.94
N GLU A 52 -6.02 0.83 27.52
CA GLU A 52 -4.56 0.97 27.54
C GLU A 52 -3.91 0.58 28.87
N VAL A 53 -4.50 1.02 29.99
CA VAL A 53 -3.99 0.75 31.36
C VAL A 53 -3.87 -0.74 31.66
N ASP A 54 -4.72 -1.57 31.03
CA ASP A 54 -4.78 -3.01 31.23
C ASP A 54 -3.93 -3.81 30.21
N ILE A 55 -3.36 -3.15 29.20
CA ILE A 55 -2.58 -3.81 28.15
C ILE A 55 -1.14 -4.04 28.64
N PRO A 56 -0.66 -5.30 28.67
CA PRO A 56 0.74 -5.55 28.98
C PRO A 56 1.65 -5.02 27.86
N LYS A 57 2.66 -4.24 28.25
CA LYS A 57 3.73 -3.77 27.35
C LYS A 57 4.44 -4.95 26.67
N ALA A 58 4.89 -4.75 25.44
CA ALA A 58 5.68 -5.76 24.72
C ALA A 58 6.96 -6.07 25.53
N ARG A 59 7.28 -7.37 25.66
CA ARG A 59 8.56 -7.82 26.25
C ARG A 59 9.49 -8.23 25.12
N GLU A 60 10.76 -7.83 25.22
CA GLU A 60 11.81 -8.35 24.36
C GLU A 60 11.98 -9.86 24.58
N TYR A 61 12.13 -10.61 23.48
CA TYR A 61 12.26 -12.07 23.54
C TYR A 61 13.69 -12.51 23.90
N SER A 62 13.81 -13.67 24.56
CA SER A 62 15.10 -14.32 24.81
C SER A 62 15.71 -14.82 23.49
N LYS A 63 17.03 -14.75 23.35
CA LYS A 63 17.78 -15.14 22.13
C LYS A 63 17.47 -16.57 21.64
N LEU A 64 17.16 -17.49 22.54
CA LEU A 64 16.77 -18.87 22.17
C LEU A 64 15.44 -18.90 21.38
N LYS A 65 14.52 -18.00 21.74
CA LYS A 65 13.19 -17.95 21.15
C LYS A 65 13.21 -17.33 19.76
N SER A 66 14.01 -16.27 19.55
CA SER A 66 14.22 -15.68 18.22
C SER A 66 14.89 -16.66 17.25
N THR A 67 15.82 -17.50 17.71
CA THR A 67 16.42 -18.54 16.87
C THR A 67 15.40 -19.63 16.51
N GLY A 68 14.52 -20.03 17.42
CA GLY A 68 13.45 -20.98 17.14
C GLY A 68 12.41 -20.44 16.14
N GLU A 69 12.09 -19.16 16.22
CA GLU A 69 11.20 -18.45 15.30
C GLU A 69 11.83 -18.36 13.90
N PHE A 70 13.12 -18.00 13.81
CA PHE A 70 13.89 -18.02 12.56
C PHE A 70 13.94 -19.41 11.90
N LEU A 71 14.10 -20.47 12.71
CA LEU A 71 14.08 -21.85 12.24
C LEU A 71 12.66 -22.36 11.92
N GLY A 72 11.62 -21.57 12.14
CA GLY A 72 10.25 -21.96 11.81
C GLY A 72 9.67 -23.05 12.70
N VAL A 73 10.16 -23.15 13.93
CA VAL A 73 9.66 -24.10 14.91
C VAL A 73 8.34 -23.55 15.46
N THR A 74 7.24 -24.23 15.15
CA THR A 74 5.86 -23.77 15.42
C THR A 74 5.57 -23.50 16.90
N PHE A 75 6.30 -24.12 17.83
CA PHE A 75 6.16 -23.87 19.28
C PHE A 75 6.92 -22.62 19.78
N ALA A 76 7.87 -22.11 18.99
CA ALA A 76 8.66 -20.93 19.31
C ALA A 76 8.04 -19.62 18.78
N GLU A 77 7.12 -19.73 17.81
CA GLU A 77 6.47 -18.61 17.13
C GLU A 77 5.69 -17.72 18.10
N SER A 78 5.91 -16.41 17.99
CA SER A 78 5.23 -15.44 18.84
C SER A 78 3.79 -15.23 18.35
N ASN A 79 2.81 -15.42 19.24
CA ASN A 79 1.41 -15.13 18.91
C ASN A 79 1.07 -13.68 19.28
N PRO A 80 0.98 -12.75 18.31
CA PRO A 80 0.74 -11.34 18.61
C PRO A 80 -0.67 -11.10 19.19
N ARG A 81 -1.63 -11.99 18.91
CA ARG A 81 -3.00 -11.95 19.49
C ARG A 81 -3.05 -12.24 20.99
N LYS A 82 -1.95 -12.74 21.59
CA LYS A 82 -1.89 -13.02 23.03
C LYS A 82 -2.02 -11.76 23.89
N ARG A 83 -1.54 -10.61 23.40
CA ARG A 83 -1.70 -9.31 24.09
C ARG A 83 -3.17 -8.87 24.09
N ILE A 84 -3.84 -9.00 22.96
CA ILE A 84 -5.27 -8.69 22.79
C ILE A 84 -6.12 -9.50 23.77
N LYS A 85 -5.89 -10.82 23.86
CA LYS A 85 -6.66 -11.73 24.74
C LYS A 85 -6.48 -11.45 26.24
N ARG A 86 -5.46 -10.71 26.64
CA ARG A 86 -5.16 -10.42 28.06
C ARG A 86 -5.82 -9.14 28.58
N SER A 87 -6.35 -8.31 27.69
CA SER A 87 -7.08 -7.10 28.09
C SER A 87 -8.37 -7.49 28.82
N LYS A 88 -8.63 -6.86 29.98
CA LYS A 88 -9.88 -7.02 30.73
C LYS A 88 -11.02 -6.16 30.16
N LYS A 89 -10.67 -5.08 29.45
CA LYS A 89 -11.60 -4.15 28.83
C LYS A 89 -11.70 -4.38 27.33
N PRO A 90 -12.83 -4.02 26.71
CA PRO A 90 -12.96 -4.06 25.25
C PRO A 90 -11.96 -3.09 24.64
N LEU A 91 -11.11 -3.61 23.74
CA LEU A 91 -10.12 -2.82 23.00
C LEU A 91 -10.75 -1.98 21.87
N GLY A 92 -11.97 -2.33 21.46
CA GLY A 92 -12.67 -1.67 20.37
C GLY A 92 -12.05 -1.91 19.00
N ASN A 93 -12.48 -1.12 18.02
CA ASN A 93 -11.90 -1.07 16.68
C ASN A 93 -11.43 0.35 16.44
N LEU A 94 -10.20 0.63 16.85
CA LEU A 94 -9.66 1.98 16.85
C LEU A 94 -9.74 2.70 15.48
N PRO A 95 -9.38 2.09 14.34
CA PRO A 95 -9.61 2.69 13.03
C PRO A 95 -11.07 3.10 12.79
N LEU A 96 -12.02 2.23 13.17
CA LEU A 96 -13.45 2.50 12.98
C LEU A 96 -13.94 3.61 13.92
N GLU A 97 -13.43 3.68 15.14
CA GLU A 97 -13.73 4.75 16.09
C GLU A 97 -13.23 6.11 15.57
N ILE A 98 -11.99 6.16 15.04
CA ILE A 98 -11.44 7.35 14.39
C ILE A 98 -12.28 7.74 13.17
N LEU A 99 -12.65 6.77 12.33
CA LEU A 99 -13.48 7.00 11.15
C LEU A 99 -14.87 7.54 11.51
N ASN A 100 -15.45 7.08 12.63
CA ASN A 100 -16.71 7.61 13.14
C ASN A 100 -16.59 9.10 13.54
N HIS A 101 -15.49 9.49 14.20
CA HIS A 101 -15.22 10.89 14.49
C HIS A 101 -15.02 11.72 13.22
N PHE A 102 -14.32 11.18 12.21
CA PHE A 102 -14.16 11.83 10.92
C PHE A 102 -15.49 11.98 10.16
N SER A 103 -16.35 10.95 10.20
CA SER A 103 -17.69 10.99 9.62
C SER A 103 -18.56 12.07 10.27
N SER A 104 -18.48 12.23 11.59
CA SER A 104 -19.15 13.31 12.32
C SER A 104 -18.70 14.70 11.85
N TYR A 105 -17.42 14.88 11.56
CA TYR A 105 -16.89 16.10 10.97
C TYR A 105 -17.48 16.38 9.58
N VAL A 106 -17.49 15.38 8.68
CA VAL A 106 -18.10 15.52 7.35
C VAL A 106 -19.58 15.91 7.46
N HIS A 107 -20.33 15.25 8.35
CA HIS A 107 -21.72 15.58 8.61
C HIS A 107 -21.90 17.01 9.14
N SER A 108 -21.00 17.49 10.01
CA SER A 108 -21.02 18.87 10.49
C SER A 108 -20.78 19.90 9.39
N ILE A 109 -19.92 19.63 8.40
CA ILE A 109 -19.67 20.55 7.28
C ILE A 109 -20.91 20.66 6.38
N ILE A 110 -21.61 19.54 6.18
CA ILE A 110 -22.85 19.47 5.41
C ILE A 110 -23.95 20.25 6.13
N ASN A 111 -24.15 20.00 7.43
CA ASN A 111 -25.19 20.67 8.23
C ASN A 111 -24.96 22.18 8.37
N ASN A 112 -23.71 22.63 8.44
CA ASN A 112 -23.37 24.05 8.54
C ASN A 112 -23.32 24.77 7.18
N GLU A 113 -23.85 24.14 6.12
CA GLU A 113 -23.89 24.66 4.74
C GLU A 113 -22.53 25.15 4.20
N THR A 114 -21.43 24.63 4.75
CA THR A 114 -20.09 24.96 4.26
C THR A 114 -19.86 24.30 2.90
N LEU A 115 -20.47 23.13 2.69
CA LEU A 115 -20.39 22.36 1.46
C LEU A 115 -21.79 22.28 0.83
N LYS A 116 -22.15 23.34 0.08
CA LYS A 116 -23.53 23.59 -0.39
C LYS A 116 -23.98 22.69 -1.53
N ILE A 117 -23.05 22.27 -2.37
CA ILE A 117 -23.36 21.55 -3.60
C ILE A 117 -23.54 20.06 -3.27
N GLY A 118 -24.74 19.53 -3.51
CA GLY A 118 -25.09 18.14 -3.18
C GLY A 118 -24.17 17.09 -3.81
N LEU A 119 -23.64 17.35 -5.00
CA LEU A 119 -22.66 16.46 -5.65
C LEU A 119 -21.39 16.27 -4.80
N TYR A 120 -20.85 17.36 -4.24
CA TYR A 120 -19.66 17.28 -3.39
C TYR A 120 -20.00 16.65 -2.03
N GLN A 121 -21.22 16.83 -1.51
CA GLN A 121 -21.65 16.17 -0.28
C GLN A 121 -21.67 14.65 -0.47
N ASN A 122 -22.24 14.19 -1.59
CA ASN A 122 -22.27 12.78 -1.95
C ASN A 122 -20.84 12.22 -2.13
N GLN A 123 -19.95 12.97 -2.77
CA GLN A 123 -18.55 12.57 -2.94
C GLN A 123 -17.82 12.44 -1.59
N ALA A 124 -18.04 13.37 -0.65
CA ALA A 124 -17.44 13.30 0.68
C ALA A 124 -17.93 12.08 1.47
N ILE A 125 -19.25 11.80 1.46
CA ILE A 125 -19.83 10.61 2.12
C ILE A 125 -19.28 9.33 1.48
N THR A 126 -19.22 9.27 0.16
CA THR A 126 -18.68 8.12 -0.57
C THR A 126 -17.20 7.91 -0.26
N GLY A 127 -16.43 8.99 -0.05
CA GLY A 127 -15.05 8.91 0.42
C GLY A 127 -14.92 8.26 1.80
N VAL A 128 -15.79 8.62 2.76
CA VAL A 128 -15.83 7.96 4.09
C VAL A 128 -16.18 6.48 3.97
N VAL A 129 -17.15 6.14 3.11
CA VAL A 129 -17.51 4.73 2.85
C VAL A 129 -16.32 3.98 2.24
N ALA A 130 -15.61 4.59 1.28
CA ALA A 130 -14.43 3.97 0.66
C ALA A 130 -13.32 3.69 1.69
N LEU A 131 -13.09 4.60 2.65
CA LEU A 131 -12.16 4.34 3.76
C LEU A 131 -12.58 3.11 4.56
N ASN A 132 -13.87 2.99 4.90
CA ASN A 132 -14.39 1.82 5.61
C ASN A 132 -14.24 0.53 4.80
N GLU A 133 -14.52 0.56 3.49
CA GLU A 133 -14.34 -0.60 2.61
C GLU A 133 -12.87 -1.03 2.55
N CYS A 134 -11.91 -0.10 2.54
CA CYS A 134 -10.49 -0.43 2.65
C CYS A 134 -10.16 -1.15 3.96
N LEU A 135 -10.66 -0.66 5.11
CA LEU A 135 -10.48 -1.32 6.41
C LEU A 135 -11.07 -2.74 6.39
N VAL A 136 -12.30 -2.91 5.90
CA VAL A 136 -12.95 -4.23 5.81
C VAL A 136 -12.18 -5.15 4.86
N GLY A 137 -11.69 -4.64 3.74
CA GLY A 137 -10.86 -5.39 2.80
C GLY A 137 -9.56 -5.91 3.44
N LEU A 138 -8.86 -5.04 4.17
CA LEU A 138 -7.65 -5.40 4.91
C LEU A 138 -7.94 -6.38 6.05
N ASP A 139 -9.02 -6.17 6.80
CA ASP A 139 -9.48 -7.10 7.84
C ASP A 139 -9.83 -8.48 7.26
N ARG A 140 -10.39 -8.55 6.06
CA ARG A 140 -10.66 -9.83 5.39
C ARG A 140 -9.36 -10.57 5.11
N VAL A 141 -8.37 -9.91 4.51
CA VAL A 141 -7.05 -10.51 4.24
C VAL A 141 -6.41 -10.99 5.55
N LEU A 142 -6.44 -10.17 6.59
CA LEU A 142 -5.87 -10.50 7.90
C LEU A 142 -6.59 -11.65 8.63
N ASN A 143 -7.92 -11.75 8.48
CA ASN A 143 -8.75 -12.72 9.19
C ASN A 143 -9.06 -13.99 8.38
N THR A 144 -8.58 -14.09 7.13
CA THR A 144 -8.59 -15.32 6.34
C THR A 144 -7.19 -15.93 6.19
N PRO A 145 -6.42 -16.17 7.27
CA PRO A 145 -5.17 -16.91 7.14
C PRO A 145 -5.48 -18.36 6.77
N LEU A 146 -4.46 -19.07 6.26
CA LEU A 146 -4.57 -20.52 6.11
C LEU A 146 -4.87 -21.15 7.48
N PRO A 147 -5.65 -22.25 7.53
CA PRO A 147 -5.89 -22.94 8.78
C PRO A 147 -4.56 -23.25 9.49
N ILE A 148 -4.41 -22.84 10.75
CA ILE A 148 -3.17 -22.99 11.53
C ILE A 148 -2.67 -24.46 11.54
N ALA A 149 -3.59 -25.43 11.51
CA ALA A 149 -3.23 -26.84 11.42
C ALA A 149 -2.44 -27.19 10.13
N TYR A 150 -2.72 -26.50 9.03
CA TYR A 150 -2.05 -26.71 7.74
C TYR A 150 -0.60 -26.21 7.78
N SER A 151 -0.36 -24.98 8.25
CA SER A 151 1.00 -24.44 8.38
C SER A 151 1.84 -25.26 9.37
N ILE A 152 1.24 -25.69 10.48
CA ILE A 152 1.91 -26.57 11.45
C ILE A 152 2.26 -27.93 10.81
N ALA A 153 1.31 -28.55 10.11
CA ALA A 153 1.53 -29.86 9.48
C ALA A 153 2.62 -29.80 8.39
N ILE A 154 2.61 -28.77 7.54
CA ILE A 154 3.66 -28.57 6.53
C ILE A 154 5.03 -28.45 7.21
N SER A 155 5.15 -27.59 8.22
CA SER A 155 6.42 -27.41 8.94
C SER A 155 6.92 -28.73 9.54
N GLN A 156 6.04 -29.49 10.22
CA GLN A 156 6.39 -30.78 10.82
C GLN A 156 6.81 -31.81 9.77
N ILE A 157 6.06 -31.94 8.67
CA ILE A 157 6.37 -32.90 7.60
C ILE A 157 7.70 -32.53 6.94
N THR A 158 7.94 -31.25 6.64
CA THR A 158 9.20 -30.77 6.07
C THR A 158 10.39 -31.13 6.97
N TRP A 159 10.29 -30.87 8.27
CA TRP A 159 11.34 -31.22 9.22
C TRP A 159 11.60 -32.73 9.31
N VAL A 160 10.53 -33.54 9.39
CA VAL A 160 10.65 -35.00 9.40
C VAL A 160 11.29 -35.50 8.10
N TYR A 161 10.88 -34.98 6.95
CA TYR A 161 11.43 -35.36 5.67
C TYR A 161 12.93 -35.06 5.57
N VAL A 162 13.35 -33.86 5.93
CA VAL A 162 14.77 -33.45 5.92
C VAL A 162 15.61 -34.34 6.85
N MET A 163 15.08 -34.72 8.02
CA MET A 163 15.78 -35.62 8.95
C MET A 163 15.87 -37.07 8.45
N VAL A 164 14.88 -37.55 7.70
CA VAL A 164 14.84 -38.93 7.17
C VAL A 164 15.65 -39.07 5.87
N LEU A 165 15.75 -37.99 5.09
CA LEU A 165 16.45 -37.95 3.79
C LEU A 165 17.86 -38.59 3.78
N PRO A 166 18.76 -38.38 4.76
CA PRO A 166 20.08 -39.03 4.74
C PRO A 166 20.01 -40.56 4.83
N PHE A 167 19.06 -41.11 5.58
CA PHE A 167 18.88 -42.56 5.67
C PHE A 167 18.36 -43.15 4.36
N GLN A 168 17.54 -42.40 3.63
CA GLN A 168 17.04 -42.81 2.32
C GLN A 168 18.16 -42.87 1.26
N LEU A 169 19.10 -41.92 1.27
CA LEU A 169 20.12 -41.77 0.24
C LEU A 169 21.43 -42.49 0.54
N PHE A 170 21.68 -42.91 1.78
CA PHE A 170 22.94 -43.52 2.20
C PHE A 170 23.34 -44.75 1.37
N ALA A 171 22.38 -45.63 1.04
CA ALA A 171 22.66 -46.86 0.29
C ALA A 171 23.13 -46.61 -1.17
N SER A 172 22.83 -45.45 -1.75
CA SER A 172 23.18 -45.13 -3.14
C SER A 172 24.37 -44.17 -3.28
N LEU A 173 24.57 -43.28 -2.30
CA LEU A 173 25.55 -42.19 -2.37
C LEU A 173 26.68 -42.29 -1.32
N GLU A 174 26.58 -43.19 -0.34
CA GLU A 174 27.56 -43.38 0.74
C GLU A 174 28.03 -42.05 1.37
N TRP A 175 29.30 -41.67 1.22
CA TRP A 175 29.86 -40.43 1.77
C TRP A 175 29.33 -39.17 1.10
N ILE A 176 28.90 -39.24 -0.16
CA ILE A 176 28.32 -38.11 -0.90
C ILE A 176 26.95 -37.73 -0.32
N THR A 177 26.30 -38.65 0.42
CA THR A 177 25.04 -38.38 1.12
C THR A 177 25.13 -37.18 2.06
N ILE A 178 26.26 -36.97 2.73
CA ILE A 178 26.42 -35.86 3.68
C ILE A 178 26.29 -34.49 2.97
N PRO A 179 27.15 -34.11 2.00
CA PRO A 179 26.99 -32.84 1.30
C PRO A 179 25.71 -32.79 0.47
N GLY A 180 25.27 -33.90 -0.13
CA GLY A 180 24.05 -33.95 -0.93
C GLY A 180 22.78 -33.65 -0.12
N THR A 181 22.67 -34.21 1.08
CA THR A 181 21.51 -33.98 1.97
C THR A 181 21.54 -32.60 2.60
N ILE A 182 22.71 -32.03 2.91
CA ILE A 182 22.83 -30.64 3.34
C ILE A 182 22.32 -29.69 2.24
N PHE A 183 22.73 -29.91 1.00
CA PHE A 183 22.27 -29.09 -0.13
C PHE A 183 20.77 -29.23 -0.40
N ALA A 184 20.24 -30.46 -0.36
CA ALA A 184 18.81 -30.71 -0.50
C ALA A 184 18.00 -30.07 0.65
N ALA A 185 18.48 -30.18 1.89
CA ALA A 185 17.88 -29.56 3.05
C ALA A 185 17.83 -28.03 2.91
N TYR A 186 18.90 -27.40 2.42
CA TYR A 186 18.93 -25.97 2.16
C TYR A 186 17.83 -25.54 1.16
N ILE A 187 17.65 -26.28 0.06
CA ILE A 187 16.61 -25.99 -0.93
C ILE A 187 15.21 -26.14 -0.31
N ILE A 188 14.96 -27.26 0.36
CA ILE A 188 13.64 -27.58 0.91
C ILE A 188 13.25 -26.63 2.05
N LEU A 189 14.16 -26.41 3.00
CA LEU A 189 13.94 -25.48 4.12
C LEU A 189 13.86 -24.03 3.63
N GLY A 190 14.66 -23.66 2.63
CA GLY A 190 14.60 -22.34 1.99
C GLY A 190 13.24 -22.09 1.35
N LEU A 191 12.72 -23.05 0.58
CA LEU A 191 11.37 -22.95 -0.01
C LEU A 191 10.30 -22.84 1.08
N SER A 192 10.41 -23.63 2.16
CA SER A 192 9.46 -23.57 3.28
C SER A 192 9.53 -22.24 4.04
N ALA A 193 10.71 -21.61 4.14
CA ALA A 193 10.86 -20.31 4.78
C ALA A 193 10.21 -19.20 3.95
N ILE A 194 10.46 -19.18 2.63
CA ILE A 194 9.83 -18.22 1.71
C ILE A 194 8.30 -18.34 1.76
N GLY A 195 7.77 -19.57 1.77
CA GLY A 195 6.33 -19.79 1.89
C GLY A 195 5.72 -19.20 3.17
N ARG A 196 6.47 -19.19 4.27
CA ARG A 196 6.03 -18.58 5.53
C ARG A 196 6.05 -17.06 5.48
N GLU A 197 7.11 -16.47 4.92
CA GLU A 197 7.23 -15.01 4.76
C GLU A 197 6.09 -14.46 3.87
N ILE A 198 5.70 -15.18 2.80
CA ILE A 198 4.61 -14.74 1.91
C ILE A 198 3.22 -14.86 2.55
N GLU A 199 3.05 -15.66 3.62
CA GLU A 199 1.75 -15.91 4.24
C GLU A 199 1.21 -14.70 5.03
N ASN A 200 2.10 -13.86 5.59
CA ASN A 200 1.70 -12.70 6.41
C ASN A 200 2.36 -11.38 5.93
N PRO A 201 1.84 -10.74 4.87
CA PRO A 201 2.47 -9.57 4.24
C PRO A 201 2.44 -8.28 5.08
N PHE A 202 1.78 -8.29 6.24
CA PHE A 202 1.59 -7.11 7.09
C PHE A 202 2.50 -7.10 8.33
N GLY A 203 3.41 -8.06 8.45
CA GLY A 203 4.28 -8.19 9.62
C GLY A 203 5.39 -7.14 9.68
N HIS A 204 6.54 -7.59 10.19
CA HIS A 204 7.76 -6.82 10.39
C HIS A 204 8.97 -7.44 9.68
N ASP A 205 8.74 -8.43 8.81
CA ASP A 205 9.80 -9.09 8.07
C ASP A 205 10.33 -8.18 6.94
N VAL A 206 11.57 -8.42 6.50
CA VAL A 206 12.24 -7.59 5.48
C VAL A 206 11.46 -7.59 4.15
N ASN A 207 10.74 -8.67 3.86
CA ASN A 207 9.96 -8.86 2.65
C ASN A 207 8.47 -8.46 2.80
N ASP A 208 8.06 -8.00 3.98
CA ASP A 208 6.70 -7.53 4.22
C ASP A 208 6.46 -6.16 3.59
N LEU A 209 5.18 -5.77 3.52
CA LEU A 209 4.79 -4.46 3.02
C LEU A 209 5.35 -3.34 3.94
N PRO A 210 5.95 -2.29 3.38
CA PRO A 210 6.52 -1.18 4.16
C PRO A 210 5.40 -0.23 4.64
N LEU A 211 4.58 -0.69 5.57
CA LEU A 211 3.41 0.05 6.07
C LEU A 211 3.79 1.39 6.71
N GLU A 212 4.96 1.47 7.36
CA GLU A 212 5.57 2.72 7.83
C GLU A 212 5.69 3.75 6.70
N ALA A 213 6.32 3.36 5.60
CA ALA A 213 6.60 4.25 4.48
C ALA A 213 5.30 4.72 3.83
N PHE A 214 4.28 3.86 3.72
CA PHE A 214 2.98 4.27 3.21
C PHE A 214 2.28 5.29 4.12
N CYS A 215 2.40 5.14 5.45
CA CYS A 215 1.83 6.11 6.38
C CYS A 215 2.58 7.46 6.33
N GLU A 216 3.91 7.42 6.26
CA GLU A 216 4.76 8.61 6.14
C GLU A 216 4.51 9.35 4.82
N GLU A 217 4.44 8.64 3.70
CA GLU A 217 4.14 9.21 2.38
C GLU A 217 2.75 9.87 2.37
N LEU A 218 1.74 9.22 2.95
CA LEU A 218 0.39 9.79 3.07
C LEU A 218 0.37 11.04 3.94
N GLU A 219 1.11 11.05 5.04
CA GLU A 219 1.26 12.23 5.90
C GLU A 219 1.91 13.39 5.12
N MET A 220 3.00 13.12 4.40
CA MET A 220 3.69 14.11 3.58
C MET A 220 2.81 14.67 2.47
N ASP A 221 2.00 13.83 1.81
CA ASP A 221 1.06 14.25 0.78
C ASP A 221 -0.02 15.18 1.35
N ILE A 222 -0.57 14.85 2.51
CA ILE A 222 -1.56 15.68 3.19
C ILE A 222 -0.96 17.03 3.60
N ASP A 223 0.26 17.04 4.15
CA ASP A 223 0.96 18.26 4.52
C ASP A 223 1.28 19.11 3.29
N CYS A 224 1.70 18.50 2.18
CA CYS A 224 1.97 19.19 0.92
C CYS A 224 0.71 19.85 0.34
N ILE A 225 -0.42 19.13 0.32
CA ILE A 225 -1.70 19.63 -0.19
C ILE A 225 -2.23 20.79 0.67
N THR A 226 -1.89 20.82 1.96
CA THR A 226 -2.41 21.82 2.91
C THR A 226 -1.45 22.97 3.21
N ALA A 227 -0.19 22.85 2.81
CA ALA A 227 0.81 23.89 2.92
C ALA A 227 0.47 25.18 2.14
N GLN A 228 -0.41 25.08 1.13
CA GLN A 228 -0.84 26.21 0.32
C GLN A 228 -2.37 26.39 0.38
N PRO A 229 -2.87 27.63 0.29
CA PRO A 229 -4.30 27.86 0.17
C PRO A 229 -4.84 27.21 -1.11
N ALA A 230 -6.12 26.84 -1.09
CA ALA A 230 -6.78 26.23 -2.24
C ALA A 230 -6.58 27.09 -3.51
N PRO A 231 -6.11 26.50 -4.63
CA PRO A 231 -5.73 27.27 -5.81
C PRO A 231 -6.96 27.92 -6.45
N VAL A 232 -6.89 29.22 -6.68
CA VAL A 232 -7.94 29.97 -7.37
C VAL A 232 -7.58 30.08 -8.85
N THR A 233 -8.50 29.67 -9.73
CA THR A 233 -8.29 29.64 -11.20
C THR A 233 -7.73 30.95 -11.75
N ALA A 234 -8.25 32.09 -11.28
CA ALA A 234 -7.82 33.41 -11.71
C ALA A 234 -6.33 33.67 -11.43
N GLU A 235 -5.80 33.14 -10.33
CA GLU A 235 -4.46 33.43 -9.84
C GLU A 235 -3.35 32.70 -10.58
N PHE A 236 -3.63 31.55 -11.18
CA PHE A 236 -2.60 30.75 -11.88
C PHE A 236 -2.81 30.66 -13.38
N MET A 237 -4.06 30.66 -13.87
CA MET A 237 -4.33 30.58 -15.32
C MET A 237 -3.85 31.83 -16.07
N THR A 238 -3.79 32.99 -15.42
CA THR A 238 -3.38 34.25 -16.04
C THR A 238 -1.92 34.63 -15.77
N ARG A 239 -1.18 33.81 -15.01
CA ARG A 239 0.24 34.06 -14.71
C ARG A 239 1.04 34.10 -16.01
N ASP A 240 2.04 34.97 -16.06
CA ASP A 240 2.89 35.11 -17.25
C ASP A 240 3.68 33.83 -17.59
N GLY A 241 3.92 32.97 -16.59
CA GLY A 241 4.51 31.65 -16.81
C GLY A 241 3.56 30.61 -17.41
N ASN A 242 2.24 30.85 -17.45
CA ASN A 242 1.30 29.93 -18.09
C ASN A 242 1.42 30.05 -19.61
N MET A 243 1.87 28.97 -20.27
CA MET A 243 2.04 28.88 -21.72
C MET A 243 1.03 27.86 -22.30
N PRO A 244 -0.18 28.28 -22.70
CA PRO A 244 -1.28 27.34 -23.03
C PRO A 244 -1.00 26.43 -24.24
N ILE A 245 -0.11 26.86 -25.13
CA ILE A 245 0.22 26.16 -26.39
C ILE A 245 1.67 25.66 -26.39
N TRP A 246 2.26 25.47 -25.21
CA TRP A 246 3.56 24.79 -25.10
C TRP A 246 3.44 23.33 -25.64
N PRO A 247 4.48 22.80 -26.34
CA PRO A 247 5.78 23.40 -26.65
C PRO A 247 5.84 24.24 -27.95
N LEU A 248 4.75 24.33 -28.71
CA LEU A 248 4.73 25.03 -30.00
C LEU A 248 4.79 26.55 -29.90
N SER A 249 4.39 27.11 -28.75
CA SER A 249 4.47 28.52 -28.49
C SER A 249 4.83 28.81 -27.04
N TYR A 250 5.83 29.68 -26.86
CA TYR A 250 6.27 30.21 -25.58
C TYR A 250 5.50 31.46 -25.13
N LYS A 251 4.40 31.81 -25.81
CA LYS A 251 3.59 32.98 -25.44
C LYS A 251 2.75 32.68 -24.20
N SER A 252 2.70 33.65 -23.30
CA SER A 252 1.87 33.59 -22.10
C SER A 252 0.38 33.61 -22.42
N PHE A 253 -0.45 33.28 -21.43
CA PHE A 253 -1.91 33.38 -21.52
C PHE A 253 -2.37 34.73 -22.08
N ASN A 254 -1.85 35.85 -21.55
CA ASN A 254 -2.21 37.19 -21.99
C ASN A 254 -1.87 37.43 -23.47
N GLY A 255 -0.76 36.87 -23.96
CA GLY A 255 -0.36 36.96 -25.36
C GLY A 255 -1.26 36.19 -26.33
N TRP A 256 -1.88 35.10 -25.88
CA TRP A 256 -2.87 34.35 -26.65
C TRP A 256 -4.30 34.88 -26.48
N ALA A 257 -4.62 35.46 -25.32
CA ALA A 257 -5.91 36.08 -25.05
C ALA A 257 -6.20 37.28 -25.97
N ALA A 258 -5.15 37.97 -26.43
CA ALA A 258 -5.27 39.08 -27.38
C ALA A 258 -5.52 38.64 -28.85
N ARG A 259 -5.47 37.34 -29.16
CA ARG A 259 -5.62 36.82 -30.54
C ARG A 259 -7.07 36.46 -30.87
N SER A 260 -7.35 36.28 -32.16
CA SER A 260 -8.68 35.86 -32.59
C SER A 260 -8.96 34.41 -32.17
N LYS A 261 -10.25 34.09 -31.98
CA LYS A 261 -10.68 32.72 -31.66
C LYS A 261 -10.27 31.69 -32.72
N GLN A 262 -10.17 32.11 -33.99
CA GLN A 262 -9.72 31.25 -35.09
C GLN A 262 -8.23 30.95 -34.97
N ASP A 263 -7.39 31.97 -34.73
CA ASP A 263 -5.94 31.78 -34.55
C ASP A 263 -5.62 30.81 -33.40
N VAL A 264 -6.35 30.92 -32.29
CA VAL A 264 -6.20 30.01 -31.14
C VAL A 264 -6.61 28.59 -31.52
N ARG A 265 -7.73 28.40 -32.23
CA ARG A 265 -8.20 27.07 -32.68
C ARG A 265 -7.22 26.44 -33.67
N ASP A 266 -6.69 27.22 -34.60
CA ASP A 266 -5.74 26.74 -35.59
C ASP A 266 -4.41 26.34 -34.94
N ALA A 267 -3.95 27.09 -33.94
CA ALA A 267 -2.79 26.74 -33.14
C ALA A 267 -3.01 25.45 -32.34
N LEU A 268 -4.18 25.27 -31.73
CA LEU A 268 -4.54 24.03 -31.04
C LEU A 268 -4.64 22.83 -31.98
N LEU A 269 -5.25 23.00 -33.16
CA LEU A 269 -5.30 21.95 -34.20
C LEU A 269 -3.90 21.57 -34.68
N THR A 270 -3.03 22.56 -34.86
CA THR A 270 -1.63 22.34 -35.24
C THR A 270 -0.89 21.57 -34.16
N LYS A 271 -1.14 21.87 -32.87
CA LYS A 271 -0.60 21.10 -31.74
C LYS A 271 -1.00 19.65 -31.79
N THR A 272 -2.29 19.37 -31.95
CA THR A 272 -2.78 17.99 -32.01
C THR A 272 -2.18 17.23 -33.20
N LYS A 273 -2.02 17.89 -34.37
CA LYS A 273 -1.37 17.30 -35.55
C LYS A 273 0.11 16.97 -35.30
N ALA A 274 0.85 17.88 -34.67
CA ALA A 274 2.26 17.67 -34.33
C ALA A 274 2.43 16.51 -33.34
N ASP A 275 1.62 16.45 -32.27
CA ASP A 275 1.64 15.36 -31.30
C ASP A 275 1.28 14.01 -31.93
N MET A 276 0.34 13.99 -32.88
CA MET A 276 -0.01 12.77 -33.63
C MET A 276 1.14 12.28 -34.51
N GLN A 277 1.93 13.17 -35.12
CA GLN A 277 3.11 12.78 -35.89
C GLN A 277 4.20 12.17 -35.01
N VAL A 278 4.44 12.75 -33.83
CA VAL A 278 5.36 12.20 -32.82
C VAL A 278 4.89 10.81 -32.35
N ARG A 279 3.58 10.61 -32.12
CA ARG A 279 3.06 9.28 -31.78
C ARG A 279 3.21 8.26 -32.90
N LYS A 280 3.14 8.69 -34.17
CA LYS A 280 3.38 7.80 -35.32
C LYS A 280 4.85 7.34 -35.40
N SER A 281 5.83 8.17 -35.04
CA SER A 281 7.23 7.73 -35.01
C SER A 281 7.49 6.69 -33.91
N PHE A 282 6.76 6.72 -32.79
CA PHE A 282 6.77 5.62 -31.80
C PHE A 282 6.14 4.31 -32.34
N ALA A 283 5.22 4.38 -33.30
CA ALA A 283 4.59 3.20 -33.90
C ALA A 283 5.49 2.49 -34.94
N VAL A 284 6.52 3.18 -35.46
CA VAL A 284 7.43 2.60 -36.48
C VAL A 284 8.30 1.48 -35.89
N ALA A 285 8.60 1.50 -34.59
CA ALA A 285 9.40 0.45 -33.92
C ALA A 285 8.75 -0.95 -33.87
N ARG A 286 7.44 -1.07 -34.15
CA ARG A 286 6.74 -2.38 -34.24
C ARG A 286 6.59 -2.93 -35.66
N THR A 287 6.90 -2.11 -36.67
CA THR A 287 6.70 -2.53 -38.07
C THR A 287 7.96 -3.15 -38.65
N GLU A 288 9.15 -2.71 -38.24
CA GLU A 288 10.42 -3.29 -38.68
C GLU A 288 10.60 -4.74 -38.18
N SER A 289 10.20 -5.05 -36.94
CA SER A 289 10.27 -6.43 -36.41
C SER A 289 9.36 -7.43 -37.12
N ASN A 290 8.22 -6.98 -37.66
CA ASN A 290 7.26 -7.84 -38.38
C ASN A 290 7.63 -8.06 -39.86
N ILE A 291 8.45 -7.18 -40.44
CA ILE A 291 8.94 -7.35 -41.82
C ILE A 291 10.08 -8.38 -41.84
N ASP A 292 10.95 -8.37 -40.83
CA ASP A 292 12.05 -9.34 -40.71
C ASP A 292 11.55 -10.77 -40.39
N GLU A 293 10.50 -10.94 -39.57
CA GLU A 293 9.90 -12.26 -39.33
C GLU A 293 9.23 -12.84 -40.59
N LYS A 294 8.55 -12.01 -41.40
CA LYS A 294 7.91 -12.49 -42.64
C LYS A 294 8.91 -12.80 -43.75
N ALA A 295 10.01 -12.04 -43.84
CA ALA A 295 11.09 -12.34 -44.78
C ALA A 295 11.80 -13.66 -44.42
N THR A 296 11.99 -13.93 -43.12
CA THR A 296 12.64 -15.16 -42.65
C THR A 296 11.78 -16.41 -42.91
N HIS A 297 10.45 -16.31 -42.75
CA HIS A 297 9.53 -17.42 -43.03
C HIS A 297 9.37 -17.75 -44.52
N GLN A 298 9.45 -16.77 -45.42
CA GLN A 298 9.36 -17.03 -46.87
C GLN A 298 10.61 -17.71 -47.44
N VAL A 299 11.80 -17.40 -46.91
CA VAL A 299 13.04 -18.06 -47.33
C VAL A 299 13.12 -19.52 -46.86
N GLN A 300 12.54 -19.85 -45.69
CA GLN A 300 12.49 -21.23 -45.19
C GLN A 300 11.49 -22.12 -45.96
N GLN A 301 10.37 -21.58 -46.45
CA GLN A 301 9.43 -22.36 -47.27
C GLN A 301 9.97 -22.67 -48.67
N GLN A 302 10.76 -21.78 -49.28
CA GLN A 302 11.35 -22.05 -50.60
C GLN A 302 12.49 -23.09 -50.57
N HIS A 303 13.10 -23.38 -49.41
CA HIS A 303 14.14 -24.42 -49.27
C HIS A 303 13.58 -25.82 -48.98
N GLN A 304 12.27 -25.97 -48.73
CA GLN A 304 11.64 -27.28 -48.52
C GLN A 304 10.93 -27.83 -49.77
N GLU A 305 10.83 -27.04 -50.85
CA GLU A 305 10.19 -27.43 -52.12
C GLU A 305 11.18 -27.58 -53.31
N ALA A 306 12.49 -27.68 -53.03
CA ALA A 306 13.53 -27.93 -54.04
C ALA A 306 14.29 -29.24 -53.78
#